data_AF-A0A8T3RX80-F1
#
_entry.id   AF-A0A8T3RX80-F1
#
_cell.length_a   1.000
_cell.length_b   1.000
_cell.length_c   1.000
_cell.angle_alpha   90.00
_cell.angle_beta   90.00
_cell.angle_gamma   90.00
#
_symmetry.space_group_name_H-M   'P 1'
#
loop_
_entity.id
_entity.type
_entity.pdbx_description
1 polymer ?
#
loop_
_entity_poly.entity_id
_entity_poly.type
_entity_poly.pdbx_seq_one_letter_code
_entity_poly.pdbx_strand_id
1 'polypeptide(L)'
;MSWETVIGLEIHVQLATRSKIFSGAATAYGAEPNTQACAIDLGYPGVLPVLNGEVVRMAVKFGLATGSEIARRSIFARKNYFYPDLPKGYQISQYELPIVHDGQLDIALEDGTVKTVGITRAHLEEDAGKSLHEGQTDTTRIDLNRAGTPLLEIVSEPDMRSAAEAVAYMKKMHTLVRYLEISDANMQEGSFRCDANVSIRPTGEKKLGTRTELKNLNSFRFIEKAIHYEVARQIAVMEEGGAIVQETRLYDANRNETRPMRSKEEANDYRYFPDPDLLPMELEDAF
;
A
#
# COMPACT_ATOMS: atom_id res chain seq x y z
N MET A 1 -10.09 18.07 -26.76
CA MET A 1 -9.93 16.61 -27.08
C MET A 1 -10.69 15.83 -26.01
N SER A 2 -11.06 14.57 -26.24
CA SER A 2 -11.63 13.74 -25.17
C SER A 2 -10.51 12.99 -24.46
N TRP A 3 -10.45 13.08 -23.13
CA TRP A 3 -9.48 12.39 -22.29
C TRP A 3 -10.15 11.23 -21.55
N GLU A 4 -9.45 10.10 -21.44
CA GLU A 4 -9.81 8.97 -20.58
C GLU A 4 -8.87 8.94 -19.38
N THR A 5 -9.43 8.77 -18.19
CA THR A 5 -8.68 8.60 -16.95
C THR A 5 -8.33 7.12 -16.74
N VAL A 6 -7.11 6.84 -16.28
CA VAL A 6 -6.66 5.50 -15.88
C VAL A 6 -6.16 5.54 -14.45
N ILE A 7 -6.72 4.69 -13.60
CA ILE A 7 -6.44 4.66 -12.15
C ILE A 7 -6.07 3.24 -11.72
N GLY A 8 -5.00 3.13 -10.93
CA GLY A 8 -4.68 1.95 -10.11
C GLY A 8 -4.56 2.36 -8.63
N LEU A 9 -4.87 1.46 -7.72
CA LEU A 9 -4.80 1.69 -6.28
C LEU A 9 -3.80 0.73 -5.63
N GLU A 10 -3.06 1.26 -4.68
CA GLU A 10 -2.13 0.52 -3.81
C GLU A 10 -2.64 0.63 -2.38
N ILE A 11 -3.17 -0.48 -1.85
CA ILE A 11 -3.86 -0.51 -0.56
C ILE A 11 -3.00 -1.30 0.42
N HIS A 12 -2.62 -0.67 1.53
CA HIS A 12 -1.94 -1.35 2.62
C HIS A 12 -2.94 -1.66 3.73
N VAL A 13 -3.09 -2.95 4.02
CA VAL A 13 -3.99 -3.47 5.06
C VAL A 13 -3.15 -3.98 6.23
N GLN A 14 -3.33 -3.40 7.40
CA GLN A 14 -2.71 -3.90 8.62
C GLN A 14 -3.46 -5.14 9.10
N LEU A 15 -2.74 -6.26 9.22
CA LEU A 15 -3.35 -7.52 9.61
C LEU A 15 -3.57 -7.59 11.13
N ALA A 16 -4.73 -8.09 11.52
CA ALA A 16 -5.21 -8.16 12.90
C ALA A 16 -4.61 -9.36 13.66
N THR A 17 -3.29 -9.51 13.67
CA THR A 17 -2.58 -10.53 14.43
C THR A 17 -2.23 -10.05 15.83
N ARG A 18 -1.99 -10.98 16.76
CA ARG A 18 -1.57 -10.66 18.14
C ARG A 18 -0.09 -10.26 18.25
N SER A 19 0.73 -10.79 17.35
CA SER A 19 2.17 -10.53 17.29
C SER A 19 2.56 -10.01 15.91
N LYS A 20 3.69 -9.32 15.85
CA LYS A 20 4.30 -8.77 14.63
C LYS A 20 4.65 -9.84 13.59
N ILE A 21 5.00 -9.42 12.38
CA ILE A 21 5.24 -10.36 11.25
C ILE A 21 6.52 -11.16 11.44
N PHE A 22 7.55 -10.56 12.04
CA PHE A 22 8.88 -11.15 12.20
C PHE A 22 9.34 -11.26 13.66
N SER A 23 8.51 -10.84 14.62
CA SER A 23 8.85 -10.82 16.05
C SER A 23 7.64 -11.14 16.93
N GLY A 24 7.91 -11.47 18.20
CA GLY A 24 6.87 -11.78 19.19
C GLY A 24 6.24 -10.55 19.87
N ALA A 25 6.62 -9.32 19.50
CA ALA A 25 6.06 -8.12 20.12
C ALA A 25 4.60 -7.90 19.71
N ALA A 26 3.86 -7.20 20.57
CA ALA A 26 2.44 -6.91 20.36
C ALA A 26 2.21 -5.89 19.23
N THR A 27 0.98 -5.86 18.74
CA THR A 27 0.49 -5.00 17.64
C THR A 27 -0.64 -4.05 18.09
N ALA A 28 -0.92 -3.99 19.40
CA ALA A 28 -2.09 -3.29 19.91
C ALA A 28 -1.93 -1.77 19.80
N TYR A 29 -2.94 -1.12 19.21
CA TYR A 29 -2.98 0.34 19.04
C TYR A 29 -3.00 1.08 20.39
N GLY A 30 -2.44 2.29 20.42
CA GLY A 30 -2.54 3.22 21.54
C GLY A 30 -1.60 2.96 22.72
N ALA A 31 -0.60 2.09 22.57
CA ALA A 31 0.40 1.84 23.60
C ALA A 31 1.35 3.04 23.81
N GLU A 32 1.96 3.10 25.00
CA GLU A 32 3.01 4.08 25.30
C GLU A 32 4.19 3.92 24.31
N PRO A 33 4.83 5.02 23.87
CA PRO A 33 5.88 4.97 22.85
C PRO A 33 7.00 3.97 23.17
N ASN A 34 7.41 3.19 22.16
CA ASN A 34 8.50 2.20 22.23
C ASN A 34 8.33 1.08 23.30
N THR A 35 7.10 0.79 23.75
CA THR A 35 6.83 -0.31 24.70
C THR A 35 6.47 -1.64 24.03
N GLN A 36 6.09 -1.61 22.77
CA GLN A 36 5.78 -2.77 21.92
C GLN A 36 6.87 -3.00 20.87
N ALA A 37 8.14 -2.75 21.20
CA ALA A 37 9.27 -2.98 20.29
C ALA A 37 10.32 -3.86 20.98
N CYS A 38 10.66 -5.00 20.37
CA CYS A 38 11.74 -5.88 20.84
C CYS A 38 13.03 -5.66 20.03
N ALA A 39 14.11 -6.39 20.35
CA ALA A 39 15.39 -6.25 19.67
C ALA A 39 15.32 -6.43 18.13
N ILE A 40 14.42 -7.31 17.65
CA ILE A 40 14.16 -7.51 16.22
C ILE A 40 13.56 -6.24 15.60
N ASP A 41 12.52 -5.71 16.23
CA ASP A 41 11.82 -4.50 15.75
C ASP A 41 12.73 -3.28 15.78
N LEU A 42 13.62 -3.20 16.78
CA LEU A 42 14.61 -2.14 16.94
C LEU A 42 15.84 -2.29 16.01
N GLY A 43 15.94 -3.38 15.25
CA GLY A 43 17.06 -3.62 14.34
C GLY A 43 18.41 -3.78 15.05
N TYR A 44 18.45 -4.39 16.24
CA TYR A 44 19.71 -4.59 16.97
C TYR A 44 20.66 -5.54 16.22
N PRO A 45 22.00 -5.36 16.35
CA PRO A 45 22.96 -6.27 15.74
C PRO A 45 22.78 -7.72 16.21
N GLY A 46 22.75 -8.66 15.27
CA GLY A 46 22.70 -10.10 15.54
C GLY A 46 21.29 -10.70 15.72
N VAL A 47 20.23 -9.92 15.55
CA VAL A 47 18.84 -10.42 15.56
C VAL A 47 18.46 -11.04 14.22
N LEU A 48 17.50 -11.97 14.24
CA LEU A 48 16.98 -12.65 13.04
C LEU A 48 15.44 -12.61 12.99
N PRO A 49 14.83 -12.38 11.82
CA PRO A 49 13.37 -12.40 11.65
C PRO A 49 12.81 -13.82 11.72
N VAL A 50 11.61 -13.98 12.29
CA VAL A 50 10.87 -15.25 12.29
C VAL A 50 9.44 -15.02 11.82
N LEU A 51 9.09 -15.57 10.65
CA LEU A 51 7.79 -15.37 10.02
C LEU A 51 6.62 -15.86 10.87
N ASN A 52 5.60 -15.01 11.01
CA ASN A 52 4.35 -15.31 11.69
C ASN A 52 3.42 -16.13 10.80
N GLY A 53 3.10 -17.37 11.20
CA GLY A 53 2.23 -18.26 10.43
C GLY A 53 0.79 -17.77 10.28
N GLU A 54 0.27 -16.96 11.20
CA GLU A 54 -1.10 -16.42 11.09
C GLU A 54 -1.20 -15.36 9.99
N VAL A 55 -0.13 -14.58 9.80
CA VAL A 55 -0.03 -13.59 8.71
C VAL A 55 -0.14 -14.28 7.35
N VAL A 56 0.50 -15.44 7.20
CA VAL A 56 0.42 -16.27 5.99
C VAL A 56 -1.01 -16.77 5.76
N ARG A 57 -1.68 -17.29 6.79
CA ARG A 57 -3.08 -17.75 6.69
C ARG A 57 -4.02 -16.63 6.25
N MET A 58 -3.85 -15.43 6.82
CA MET A 58 -4.67 -14.27 6.47
C MET A 58 -4.49 -13.84 5.01
N ALA A 59 -3.25 -13.87 4.49
CA ALA A 59 -2.97 -13.57 3.10
C ALA A 59 -3.54 -14.64 2.14
N VAL A 60 -3.44 -15.93 2.47
CA VAL A 60 -4.07 -17.01 1.69
C VAL A 60 -5.59 -16.88 1.71
N LYS A 61 -6.18 -16.61 2.87
CA LYS A 61 -7.63 -16.35 3.03
C LYS A 61 -8.09 -15.20 2.13
N PHE A 62 -7.30 -14.12 2.06
CA PHE A 62 -7.55 -13.01 1.14
C PHE A 62 -7.53 -13.47 -0.32
N GLY A 63 -6.45 -14.13 -0.76
CA GLY A 63 -6.31 -14.54 -2.14
C GLY A 63 -7.42 -15.50 -2.61
N LEU A 64 -7.81 -16.46 -1.77
CA LEU A 64 -8.93 -17.36 -2.07
C LEU A 64 -10.25 -16.58 -2.21
N ALA A 65 -10.48 -15.58 -1.37
CA ALA A 65 -11.70 -14.77 -1.40
C ALA A 65 -11.79 -13.84 -2.63
N THR A 66 -10.65 -13.50 -3.23
CA THR A 66 -10.56 -12.69 -4.46
C THR A 66 -10.39 -13.53 -5.73
N GLY A 67 -10.48 -14.87 -5.61
CA GLY A 67 -10.26 -15.78 -6.74
C GLY A 67 -8.85 -15.68 -7.32
N SER A 68 -7.89 -15.24 -6.53
CA SER A 68 -6.48 -15.11 -6.91
C SER A 68 -5.76 -16.45 -6.92
N GLU A 69 -4.65 -16.50 -7.63
CA GLU A 69 -3.68 -17.59 -7.52
C GLU A 69 -2.83 -17.42 -6.24
N ILE A 70 -2.70 -18.50 -5.49
CA ILE A 70 -1.83 -18.59 -4.31
C ILE A 70 -0.50 -19.21 -4.75
N ALA A 71 0.59 -18.47 -4.57
CA ALA A 71 1.91 -18.96 -4.95
C ALA A 71 2.33 -20.12 -4.03
N ARG A 72 2.58 -21.29 -4.61
CA ARG A 72 3.19 -22.43 -3.89
C ARG A 72 4.55 -22.09 -3.31
N ARG A 73 5.28 -21.20 -3.99
CA ARG A 73 6.58 -20.69 -3.54
C ARG A 73 6.59 -19.17 -3.63
N SER A 74 6.89 -18.51 -2.52
CA SER A 74 7.08 -17.05 -2.46
C SER A 74 8.34 -16.67 -1.69
N ILE A 75 8.88 -15.47 -1.94
CA ILE A 75 10.18 -15.05 -1.41
C ILE A 75 10.06 -13.65 -0.80
N PHE A 76 10.46 -13.55 0.47
CA PHE A 76 10.70 -12.25 1.10
C PHE A 76 12.00 -11.64 0.57
N ALA A 77 11.97 -10.34 0.29
CA ALA A 77 13.07 -9.55 -0.23
C ALA A 77 13.26 -8.30 0.63
N ARG A 78 14.50 -7.79 0.65
CA ARG A 78 14.83 -6.53 1.32
C ARG A 78 14.64 -5.36 0.37
N LYS A 79 13.78 -4.43 0.73
CA LYS A 79 13.60 -3.11 0.09
C LYS A 79 14.44 -2.08 0.84
N ASN A 80 15.57 -1.67 0.31
CA ASN A 80 16.59 -0.91 1.04
C ASN A 80 16.38 0.61 0.88
N TYR A 81 16.18 1.32 1.99
CA TYR A 81 16.14 2.78 2.04
C TYR A 81 16.42 3.27 3.45
N PHE A 82 16.98 4.48 3.57
CA PHE A 82 17.30 5.08 4.87
C PHE A 82 16.19 6.04 5.29
N TYR A 83 15.53 5.73 6.40
CA TYR A 83 14.60 6.64 7.05
C TYR A 83 14.56 6.37 8.56
N PRO A 84 14.38 7.38 9.43
CA PRO A 84 14.48 7.21 10.88
C PRO A 84 13.48 6.22 11.51
N ASP A 85 12.33 6.01 10.89
CA ASP A 85 11.32 5.05 11.35
C ASP A 85 11.54 3.61 10.83
N LEU A 86 12.59 3.39 10.04
CA LEU A 86 12.97 2.10 9.48
C LEU A 86 14.31 1.64 10.08
N PRO A 87 14.29 0.99 11.26
CA PRO A 87 15.50 0.76 12.06
C PRO A 87 16.55 -0.12 11.39
N LYS A 88 16.15 -1.01 10.49
CA LYS A 88 17.05 -1.95 9.79
C LYS A 88 17.75 -1.34 8.57
N GLY A 89 17.30 -0.16 8.09
CA GLY A 89 17.73 0.39 6.79
C GLY A 89 17.17 -0.37 5.58
N TYR A 90 16.28 -1.33 5.80
CA TYR A 90 15.50 -2.03 4.79
C TYR A 90 14.15 -2.49 5.39
N GLN A 91 13.14 -2.57 4.54
CA GLN A 91 11.85 -3.16 4.82
C GLN A 91 11.85 -4.58 4.25
N ILE A 92 11.48 -5.58 5.06
CA ILE A 92 11.22 -6.93 4.57
C ILE A 92 9.82 -6.94 3.95
N SER A 93 9.78 -7.17 2.63
CA SER A 93 8.56 -7.22 1.80
C SER A 93 8.68 -8.39 0.82
N GLN A 94 7.85 -8.49 -0.20
CA GLN A 94 8.02 -9.45 -1.30
C GLN A 94 8.15 -8.69 -2.61
N TYR A 95 9.06 -9.12 -3.48
CA TYR A 95 9.29 -8.45 -4.76
C TYR A 95 8.81 -9.32 -5.93
N GLU A 96 9.65 -10.14 -6.53
CA GLU A 96 9.33 -10.90 -7.75
C GLU A 96 8.30 -12.01 -7.53
N LEU A 97 8.33 -12.68 -6.37
CA LEU A 97 7.48 -13.84 -6.07
C LEU A 97 6.56 -13.52 -4.86
N PRO A 98 5.44 -12.80 -5.07
CA PRO A 98 4.45 -12.53 -4.03
C PRO A 98 3.65 -13.78 -3.66
N ILE A 99 3.03 -13.77 -2.47
CA ILE A 99 2.17 -14.87 -2.00
C ILE A 99 0.84 -14.98 -2.78
N VAL A 100 0.29 -13.87 -3.25
CA VAL A 100 -1.00 -13.83 -3.99
C VAL A 100 -0.84 -13.00 -5.26
N HIS A 101 -1.34 -13.49 -6.39
CA HIS A 101 -1.36 -12.78 -7.67
C HIS A 101 -2.58 -13.12 -8.53
N ASP A 102 -2.83 -12.32 -9.57
CA ASP A 102 -3.87 -12.56 -10.59
C ASP A 102 -5.29 -12.76 -10.03
N GLY A 103 -5.71 -11.85 -9.15
CA GLY A 103 -7.07 -11.81 -8.59
C GLY A 103 -8.01 -10.87 -9.31
N GLN A 104 -9.24 -10.79 -8.80
CA GLN A 104 -10.20 -9.80 -9.23
C GLN A 104 -11.23 -9.47 -8.15
N LEU A 105 -11.87 -8.31 -8.30
CA LEU A 105 -12.93 -7.86 -7.41
C LEU A 105 -14.05 -7.16 -8.18
N ASP A 106 -15.27 -7.64 -7.98
CA ASP A 106 -16.47 -7.01 -8.53
C ASP A 106 -16.92 -5.82 -7.67
N ILE A 107 -17.04 -4.67 -8.32
CA ILE A 107 -17.48 -3.41 -7.74
C ILE A 107 -18.85 -3.03 -8.32
N ALA A 108 -19.76 -2.63 -7.45
CA ALA A 108 -21.07 -2.11 -7.84
C ALA A 108 -21.03 -0.58 -7.83
N LEU A 109 -21.49 0.03 -8.92
CA LEU A 109 -21.62 1.48 -9.07
C LEU A 109 -23.06 1.91 -8.71
N GLU A 110 -23.24 3.22 -8.48
CA GLU A 110 -24.53 3.78 -8.05
C GLU A 110 -25.63 3.63 -9.11
N ASP A 111 -25.26 3.53 -10.39
CA ASP A 111 -26.17 3.28 -11.51
C ASP A 111 -26.59 1.79 -11.66
N GLY A 112 -26.10 0.92 -10.77
CA GLY A 112 -26.35 -0.52 -10.79
C GLY A 112 -25.38 -1.31 -11.68
N THR A 113 -24.46 -0.65 -12.40
CA THR A 113 -23.44 -1.31 -13.19
C THR A 113 -22.48 -2.08 -12.27
N VAL A 114 -22.17 -3.31 -12.64
CA VAL A 114 -21.11 -4.10 -12.00
C VAL A 114 -19.90 -4.12 -12.92
N LYS A 115 -18.74 -3.79 -12.36
CA LYS A 115 -17.46 -3.81 -13.05
C LYS A 115 -16.49 -4.71 -12.28
N THR A 116 -15.77 -5.55 -13.00
CA THR A 116 -14.67 -6.33 -12.44
C THR A 116 -13.38 -5.54 -12.55
N VAL A 117 -12.63 -5.44 -11.45
CA VAL A 117 -11.31 -4.79 -11.39
C VAL A 117 -10.28 -5.85 -11.04
N GLY A 118 -9.20 -5.97 -11.82
CA GLY A 118 -8.12 -6.90 -11.55
C GLY A 118 -7.31 -6.54 -10.30
N ILE A 119 -6.78 -7.55 -9.64
CA ILE A 119 -5.79 -7.45 -8.56
C ILE A 119 -4.51 -8.07 -9.10
N THR A 120 -3.51 -7.24 -9.41
CA THR A 120 -2.21 -7.71 -9.90
C THR A 120 -1.55 -8.62 -8.87
N ARG A 121 -1.55 -8.19 -7.60
CA ARG A 121 -0.89 -8.91 -6.50
C ARG A 121 -1.39 -8.46 -5.13
N ALA A 122 -1.24 -9.34 -4.16
CA ALA A 122 -1.28 -9.00 -2.74
C ALA A 122 -0.11 -9.67 -2.03
N HIS A 123 0.70 -8.90 -1.32
CA HIS A 123 1.95 -9.42 -0.76
C HIS A 123 2.21 -8.98 0.67
N LEU A 124 2.97 -9.81 1.38
CA LEU A 124 3.26 -9.61 2.79
C LEU A 124 4.46 -8.71 2.98
N GLU A 125 4.35 -7.78 3.91
CA GLU A 125 5.46 -6.93 4.32
C GLU A 125 5.32 -6.47 5.78
N GLU A 126 6.35 -5.81 6.29
CA GLU A 126 6.33 -5.16 7.59
C GLU A 126 6.10 -3.65 7.50
N ASP A 127 5.38 -3.08 8.45
CA ASP A 127 5.22 -1.64 8.57
C ASP A 127 6.46 -0.98 9.18
N ALA A 128 6.62 0.31 8.89
CA ALA A 128 7.60 1.17 9.54
C ALA A 128 7.06 1.75 10.85
N GLY A 129 7.94 2.39 11.61
CA GLY A 129 7.57 3.14 12.80
C GLY A 129 6.74 4.40 12.49
N LYS A 130 6.70 5.32 13.46
CA LYS A 130 6.04 6.61 13.33
C LYS A 130 6.98 7.73 13.71
N SER A 131 7.05 8.74 12.84
CA SER A 131 7.73 10.01 13.11
C SER A 131 6.73 11.02 13.68
N LEU A 132 7.09 11.65 14.80
CA LEU A 132 6.31 12.69 15.47
C LEU A 132 7.11 13.99 15.48
N HIS A 133 6.49 15.06 14.98
CA HIS A 133 7.08 16.40 14.89
C HIS A 133 6.46 17.41 15.87
N GLU A 134 5.48 16.98 16.67
CA GLU A 134 4.78 17.86 17.61
C GLU A 134 5.64 18.16 18.85
N GLY A 135 5.68 19.44 19.25
CA GLY A 135 6.23 19.88 20.53
C GLY A 135 7.70 20.30 20.55
N GLN A 136 8.45 20.19 19.44
CA GLN A 136 9.81 20.72 19.30
C GLN A 136 10.05 21.20 17.86
N THR A 137 10.73 22.34 17.69
CA THR A 137 10.88 22.99 16.37
C THR A 137 11.91 22.32 15.46
N ASP A 138 12.88 21.59 16.01
CA ASP A 138 14.09 21.15 15.28
C ASP A 138 14.44 19.67 15.50
N THR A 139 13.52 18.87 16.02
CA THR A 139 13.75 17.44 16.30
C THR A 139 12.57 16.60 15.83
N THR A 140 12.85 15.32 15.56
CA THR A 140 11.81 14.33 15.28
C THR A 140 11.89 13.24 16.34
N ARG A 141 10.75 12.90 16.94
CA ARG A 141 10.63 11.79 17.90
C ARG A 141 10.17 10.55 17.14
N ILE A 142 10.87 9.45 17.35
CA ILE A 142 10.56 8.17 16.69
C ILE A 142 9.90 7.22 17.71
N ASP A 143 8.74 6.71 17.33
CA ASP A 143 8.06 5.61 18.00
C ASP A 143 8.07 4.37 17.11
N LEU A 144 8.71 3.31 17.58
CA LEU A 144 8.88 2.03 16.87
C LEU A 144 7.87 0.97 17.30
N ASN A 145 6.84 1.32 18.08
CA ASN A 145 5.74 0.40 18.41
C ASN A 145 5.15 -0.28 17.17
N ARG A 146 4.97 0.48 16.08
CA ARG A 146 4.39 0.00 14.81
C ARG A 146 5.41 -0.69 13.89
N ALA A 147 6.72 -0.47 14.09
CA ALA A 147 7.73 -1.10 13.24
C ALA A 147 7.65 -2.63 13.36
N GLY A 148 7.52 -3.34 12.24
CA GLY A 148 7.34 -4.80 12.23
C GLY A 148 5.88 -5.26 12.27
N THR A 149 4.90 -4.36 12.35
CA THR A 149 3.48 -4.74 12.25
C THR A 149 3.18 -5.35 10.87
N PRO A 150 2.43 -6.45 10.76
CA PRO A 150 2.20 -7.10 9.47
C PRO A 150 1.27 -6.28 8.57
N LEU A 151 1.67 -6.13 7.31
CA LEU A 151 0.86 -5.54 6.26
C LEU A 151 0.63 -6.54 5.13
N LEU A 152 -0.53 -6.41 4.50
CA LEU A 152 -0.82 -6.96 3.19
C LEU A 152 -0.95 -5.78 2.21
N GLU A 153 0.02 -5.64 1.31
CA GLU A 153 -0.01 -4.63 0.24
C GLU A 153 -0.71 -5.22 -0.98
N ILE A 154 -1.89 -4.67 -1.30
CA ILE A 154 -2.77 -5.09 -2.39
C ILE A 154 -2.68 -4.06 -3.51
N VAL A 155 -2.23 -4.49 -4.69
CA VAL A 155 -2.05 -3.66 -5.88
C VAL A 155 -3.10 -4.04 -6.91
N SER A 156 -3.92 -3.07 -7.32
CA SER A 156 -4.89 -3.28 -8.39
C SER A 156 -4.27 -3.15 -9.77
N GLU A 157 -4.89 -3.80 -10.75
CA GLU A 157 -4.69 -3.44 -12.15
C GLU A 157 -5.16 -1.99 -12.40
N PRO A 158 -4.63 -1.30 -13.43
CA PRO A 158 -5.05 0.04 -13.81
C PRO A 158 -6.37 0.00 -14.60
N ASP A 159 -7.40 -0.63 -14.05
CA ASP A 159 -8.70 -0.88 -14.72
C ASP A 159 -9.76 0.19 -14.42
N MET A 160 -9.54 0.98 -13.37
CA MET A 160 -10.50 2.01 -12.95
C MET A 160 -10.40 3.23 -13.88
N ARG A 161 -11.56 3.82 -14.19
CA ARG A 161 -11.75 4.91 -15.17
C ARG A 161 -12.39 6.17 -14.58
N SER A 162 -12.79 6.13 -13.31
CA SER A 162 -13.35 7.27 -12.62
C SER A 162 -13.03 7.24 -11.13
N ALA A 163 -13.13 8.40 -10.48
CA ALA A 163 -13.02 8.50 -9.03
C ALA A 163 -14.11 7.68 -8.32
N ALA A 164 -15.32 7.60 -8.89
CA ALA A 164 -16.42 6.80 -8.37
C ALA A 164 -16.08 5.30 -8.36
N GLU A 165 -15.49 4.78 -9.45
CA GLU A 165 -15.00 3.40 -9.51
C GLU A 165 -13.90 3.13 -8.47
N ALA A 166 -12.96 4.07 -8.29
CA ALA A 166 -11.90 3.96 -7.29
C ALA A 166 -12.45 3.91 -5.86
N VAL A 167 -13.43 4.76 -5.54
CA VAL A 167 -14.13 4.74 -4.25
C VAL A 167 -14.91 3.44 -4.06
N ALA A 168 -15.60 2.96 -5.10
CA ALA A 168 -16.37 1.71 -5.03
C ALA A 168 -15.45 0.51 -4.79
N TYR A 169 -14.31 0.42 -5.50
CA TYR A 169 -13.28 -0.59 -5.28
C TYR A 169 -12.74 -0.55 -3.86
N MET A 170 -12.36 0.62 -3.37
CA MET A 170 -11.80 0.75 -2.03
C MET A 170 -12.83 0.38 -0.94
N LYS A 171 -14.10 0.78 -1.09
CA LYS A 171 -15.18 0.40 -0.16
C LYS A 171 -15.44 -1.11 -0.18
N LYS A 172 -15.43 -1.73 -1.36
CA LYS A 172 -15.59 -3.18 -1.51
C LYS A 172 -14.43 -3.92 -0.86
N MET A 173 -13.19 -3.48 -1.09
CA MET A 173 -11.98 -4.02 -0.47
C MET A 173 -12.03 -3.91 1.06
N HIS A 174 -12.34 -2.71 1.58
CA HIS A 174 -12.53 -2.49 3.02
C HIS A 174 -13.59 -3.43 3.61
N THR A 175 -14.72 -3.62 2.91
CA THR A 175 -15.76 -4.54 3.35
C THR A 175 -15.27 -5.99 3.37
N LEU A 176 -14.55 -6.41 2.32
CA LEU A 176 -14.00 -7.76 2.19
C LEU A 176 -13.02 -8.07 3.33
N VAL A 177 -12.01 -7.24 3.57
CA VAL A 177 -10.98 -7.54 4.57
C VAL A 177 -11.55 -7.60 6.00
N ARG A 178 -12.59 -6.80 6.29
CA ARG A 178 -13.33 -6.91 7.56
C ARG A 178 -14.18 -8.16 7.63
N TYR A 179 -14.84 -8.53 6.53
CA TYR A 179 -15.64 -9.76 6.46
C TYR A 179 -14.79 -11.02 6.62
N LEU A 180 -13.56 -10.99 6.10
CA LEU A 180 -12.57 -12.04 6.31
C LEU A 180 -11.93 -11.98 7.70
N GLU A 181 -12.23 -10.97 8.52
CA GLU A 181 -11.67 -10.78 9.85
C GLU A 181 -10.13 -10.74 9.86
N ILE A 182 -9.53 -10.30 8.75
CA ILE A 182 -8.06 -10.17 8.64
C ILE A 182 -7.58 -8.78 9.06
N SER A 183 -8.48 -7.80 9.14
CA SER A 183 -8.19 -6.42 9.56
C SER A 183 -9.46 -5.75 10.09
N ASP A 184 -9.31 -4.82 11.03
CA ASP A 184 -10.39 -3.90 11.42
C ASP A 184 -10.64 -2.79 10.36
N ALA A 185 -9.67 -2.61 9.47
CA ALA A 185 -9.64 -1.67 8.35
C ALA A 185 -9.96 -0.20 8.71
N ASN A 186 -9.62 0.21 9.93
CA ASN A 186 -9.80 1.57 10.40
C ASN A 186 -8.81 2.56 9.76
N MET A 187 -9.30 3.37 8.84
CA MET A 187 -8.50 4.41 8.16
C MET A 187 -7.98 5.51 9.10
N GLN A 188 -8.69 5.81 10.20
CA GLN A 188 -8.26 6.86 11.15
C GLN A 188 -7.07 6.40 11.99
N GLU A 189 -7.07 5.12 12.36
CA GLU A 189 -5.96 4.49 13.11
C GLU A 189 -4.81 4.06 12.18
N GLY A 190 -5.05 4.06 10.87
CA GLY A 190 -4.05 3.77 9.84
C GLY A 190 -3.91 2.29 9.49
N SER A 191 -4.84 1.45 9.93
CA SER A 191 -4.87 0.02 9.59
C SER A 191 -5.39 -0.25 8.18
N PHE A 192 -5.93 0.77 7.50
CA PHE A 192 -6.28 0.72 6.09
C PHE A 192 -5.83 1.99 5.38
N ARG A 193 -4.77 1.90 4.58
CA ARG A 193 -4.17 3.02 3.85
C ARG A 193 -4.27 2.79 2.36
N CYS A 194 -4.35 3.86 1.58
CA CYS A 194 -4.41 3.79 0.13
C CYS A 194 -3.61 4.93 -0.48
N ASP A 195 -2.81 4.57 -1.49
CA ASP A 195 -2.22 5.48 -2.45
C ASP A 195 -2.91 5.28 -3.80
N ALA A 196 -3.02 6.36 -4.58
CA ALA A 196 -3.70 6.34 -5.88
C ALA A 196 -2.75 6.71 -7.01
N ASN A 197 -2.64 5.84 -8.00
CA ASN A 197 -1.85 6.03 -9.20
C ASN A 197 -2.77 6.49 -10.34
N VAL A 198 -2.58 7.72 -10.82
CA VAL A 198 -3.48 8.37 -11.79
C VAL A 198 -2.72 8.82 -13.04
N SER A 199 -3.27 8.51 -14.20
CA SER A 199 -2.82 9.05 -15.49
C SER A 199 -4.02 9.36 -16.38
N ILE A 200 -3.81 10.17 -17.41
CA ILE A 200 -4.78 10.40 -18.48
C ILE A 200 -4.19 9.98 -19.83
N ARG A 201 -5.07 9.63 -20.77
CA ARG A 201 -4.71 9.37 -22.18
C ARG A 201 -5.81 9.85 -23.11
N PRO A 202 -5.52 10.15 -24.39
CA PRO A 202 -6.57 10.43 -25.37
C PRO A 202 -7.53 9.25 -25.49
N THR A 203 -8.84 9.52 -25.56
CA THR A 203 -9.85 8.45 -25.63
C THR A 203 -9.61 7.52 -26.81
N GLY A 204 -9.59 6.21 -26.54
CA GLY A 204 -9.37 5.16 -27.53
C GLY A 204 -7.91 4.77 -27.73
N GLU A 205 -6.96 5.49 -27.14
CA GLU A 205 -5.56 5.06 -27.13
C GLU A 205 -5.33 3.89 -26.18
N LYS A 206 -4.47 2.95 -26.57
CA LYS A 206 -4.09 1.80 -25.73
C LYS A 206 -2.88 2.09 -24.84
N LYS A 207 -2.00 3.01 -25.26
CA LYS A 207 -0.80 3.36 -24.50
C LYS A 207 -1.21 4.08 -23.21
N LEU A 208 -0.63 3.67 -22.09
CA LEU A 208 -0.83 4.35 -20.81
C LEU A 208 -0.08 5.69 -20.81
N GLY A 209 -0.69 6.70 -20.17
CA GLY A 209 -0.07 8.01 -19.97
C GLY A 209 0.98 8.00 -18.86
N THR A 210 1.68 9.13 -18.70
CA THR A 210 2.60 9.30 -17.57
C THR A 210 1.82 9.33 -16.26
N ARG A 211 2.28 8.53 -15.29
CA ARG A 211 1.61 8.31 -14.01
C ARG A 211 2.04 9.34 -12.96
N THR A 212 1.06 9.88 -12.23
CA THR A 212 1.26 10.58 -10.96
C THR A 212 0.80 9.68 -9.82
N GLU A 213 1.61 9.59 -8.76
CA GLU A 213 1.27 8.86 -7.54
C GLU A 213 0.78 9.84 -6.46
N LEU A 214 -0.45 9.68 -5.98
CA LEU A 214 -1.05 10.46 -4.90
C LEU A 214 -0.93 9.68 -3.59
N LYS A 215 -0.20 10.22 -2.61
CA LYS A 215 0.00 9.59 -1.30
C LYS A 215 -0.82 10.23 -0.19
N ASN A 216 -0.94 9.51 0.92
CA ASN A 216 -1.54 9.95 2.20
C ASN A 216 -3.05 10.22 2.10
N LEU A 217 -3.79 9.30 1.46
CA LEU A 217 -5.23 9.44 1.26
C LEU A 217 -6.02 8.72 2.37
N ASN A 218 -6.23 9.43 3.49
CA ASN A 218 -6.78 8.85 4.73
C ASN A 218 -8.32 8.79 4.79
N SER A 219 -9.04 8.96 3.68
CA SER A 219 -10.49 8.69 3.62
C SER A 219 -10.98 8.47 2.19
N PHE A 220 -12.08 7.73 2.02
CA PHE A 220 -12.75 7.56 0.72
C PHE A 220 -13.05 8.90 0.03
N ARG A 221 -13.51 9.89 0.80
CA ARG A 221 -13.81 11.24 0.30
C ARG A 221 -12.56 11.97 -0.18
N PHE A 222 -11.43 11.77 0.48
CA PHE A 222 -10.17 12.41 0.08
C PHE A 222 -9.60 11.78 -1.18
N ILE A 223 -9.77 10.47 -1.37
CA ILE A 223 -9.38 9.78 -2.61
C ILE A 223 -10.17 10.34 -3.79
N GLU A 224 -11.48 10.43 -3.65
CA GLU A 224 -12.35 10.98 -4.69
C GLU A 224 -11.91 12.40 -5.10
N LYS A 225 -11.75 13.28 -4.12
CA LYS A 225 -11.33 14.67 -4.34
C LYS A 225 -9.92 14.77 -4.94
N ALA A 226 -8.98 13.98 -4.45
CA ALA A 226 -7.60 13.98 -4.93
C ALA A 226 -7.50 13.50 -6.38
N ILE A 227 -8.25 12.45 -6.74
CA ILE A 227 -8.32 11.95 -8.11
C ILE A 227 -8.95 13.01 -9.02
N HIS A 228 -10.09 13.59 -8.65
CA HIS A 228 -10.72 14.65 -9.46
C HIS A 228 -9.78 15.83 -9.69
N TYR A 229 -9.10 16.30 -8.64
CA TYR A 229 -8.14 17.38 -8.75
C TYR A 229 -6.97 17.01 -9.68
N GLU A 230 -6.38 15.84 -9.51
CA GLU A 230 -5.22 15.42 -10.30
C GLU A 230 -5.59 15.20 -11.77
N VAL A 231 -6.76 14.63 -12.07
CA VAL A 231 -7.24 14.49 -13.45
C VAL A 231 -7.43 15.86 -14.10
N ALA A 232 -8.09 16.80 -13.42
CA ALA A 232 -8.27 18.15 -13.94
C ALA A 232 -6.92 18.86 -14.18
N ARG A 233 -5.97 18.70 -13.25
CA ARG A 233 -4.60 19.23 -13.38
C ARG A 233 -3.88 18.64 -14.57
N GLN A 234 -3.91 17.32 -14.75
CA GLN A 234 -3.25 16.67 -15.89
C GLN A 234 -3.86 17.12 -17.22
N ILE A 235 -5.19 17.22 -17.30
CA ILE A 235 -5.87 17.70 -18.51
C ILE A 235 -5.44 19.12 -18.84
N ALA A 236 -5.45 20.05 -17.86
CA ALA A 236 -5.05 21.43 -18.07
C ALA A 236 -3.61 21.53 -18.62
N VAL A 237 -2.67 20.80 -18.02
CA VAL A 237 -1.27 20.78 -18.49
C VAL A 237 -1.16 20.26 -19.94
N MET A 238 -1.88 19.20 -20.28
CA MET A 238 -1.86 18.64 -21.63
C MET A 238 -2.52 19.56 -22.66
N GLU A 239 -3.61 20.24 -22.30
CA GLU A 239 -4.32 21.18 -23.17
C GLU A 239 -3.54 22.50 -23.39
N GLU A 240 -2.71 22.90 -22.44
CA GLU A 240 -1.75 24.00 -22.58
C GLU A 240 -0.51 23.64 -23.42
N GLY A 241 -0.41 22.40 -23.90
CA GLY A 241 0.73 21.89 -24.68
C GLY A 241 1.96 21.52 -23.84
N GLY A 242 1.78 21.39 -22.52
CA GLY A 242 2.79 20.90 -21.59
C GLY A 242 2.93 19.37 -21.60
N ALA A 243 3.74 18.86 -20.67
CA ALA A 243 3.94 17.43 -20.48
C ALA A 243 3.81 17.05 -19.00
N ILE A 244 3.18 15.90 -18.73
CA ILE A 244 3.12 15.33 -17.39
C ILE A 244 4.48 14.71 -17.04
N VAL A 245 5.03 15.12 -15.90
CA VAL A 245 6.24 14.54 -15.31
C VAL A 245 5.81 13.49 -14.29
N GLN A 246 6.51 12.36 -14.25
CA GLN A 246 6.26 11.32 -13.25
C GLN A 246 6.76 11.79 -11.89
N GLU A 247 5.84 11.93 -10.94
CA GLU A 247 6.15 12.42 -9.60
C GLU A 247 5.19 11.84 -8.55
N THR A 248 5.60 11.95 -7.29
CA THR A 248 4.77 11.64 -6.13
C THR A 248 4.24 12.95 -5.56
N ARG A 249 2.93 13.05 -5.37
CA ARG A 249 2.24 14.24 -4.85
C ARG A 249 1.49 13.89 -3.57
N LEU A 250 1.39 14.88 -2.68
CA LEU A 250 0.57 14.80 -1.47
C LEU A 250 -0.72 15.57 -1.68
N TYR A 251 -1.83 15.02 -1.20
CA TYR A 251 -3.11 15.72 -1.17
C TYR A 251 -3.27 16.52 0.14
N ASP A 252 -3.47 17.84 0.01
CA ASP A 252 -3.79 18.72 1.14
C ASP A 252 -5.31 18.88 1.26
N ALA A 253 -5.90 18.24 2.27
CA ALA A 253 -7.34 18.26 2.48
C ALA A 253 -7.89 19.63 2.89
N ASN A 254 -7.08 20.52 3.48
CA ASN A 254 -7.50 21.86 3.89
C ASN A 254 -7.62 22.78 2.68
N ARG A 255 -6.72 22.62 1.71
CA ARG A 255 -6.66 23.45 0.49
C ARG A 255 -7.28 22.79 -0.74
N ASN A 256 -7.62 21.50 -0.64
CA ASN A 256 -8.19 20.71 -1.72
C ASN A 256 -7.32 20.77 -2.99
N GLU A 257 -6.02 20.56 -2.81
CA GLU A 257 -5.02 20.60 -3.89
C GLU A 257 -4.00 19.47 -3.73
N THR A 258 -3.42 19.00 -4.83
CA THR A 258 -2.26 18.11 -4.80
C THR A 258 -0.98 18.95 -4.91
N ARG A 259 0.02 18.65 -4.10
CA ARG A 259 1.34 19.32 -4.13
C ARG A 259 2.44 18.32 -4.45
N PRO A 260 3.41 18.68 -5.30
CA PRO A 260 4.56 17.83 -5.53
C PRO A 260 5.33 17.66 -4.23
N MET A 261 5.75 16.43 -3.93
CA MET A 261 6.85 16.21 -3.00
C MET A 261 8.17 16.59 -3.68
N ARG A 262 9.27 16.69 -2.90
CA ARG A 262 10.62 16.95 -3.42
C ARG A 262 10.87 16.13 -4.70
N SER A 263 11.43 16.78 -5.73
CA SER A 263 11.71 16.15 -7.02
C SER A 263 12.49 14.85 -6.81
N LYS A 264 11.96 13.73 -7.29
CA LYS A 264 12.72 12.48 -7.46
C LYS A 264 13.84 12.80 -8.45
N GLU A 265 15.04 13.11 -7.95
CA GLU A 265 16.22 13.28 -8.82
C GLU A 265 16.55 11.97 -9.53
N GLU A 266 16.17 10.82 -8.97
CA GLU A 266 16.27 9.49 -9.59
C GLU A 266 15.10 8.58 -9.13
N ALA A 267 14.76 7.55 -9.92
CA ALA A 267 13.94 6.46 -9.40
C ALA A 267 14.73 5.77 -8.29
N ASN A 268 14.21 5.76 -7.06
CA ASN A 268 14.92 5.18 -5.92
C ASN A 268 15.29 3.71 -6.22
N ASP A 269 16.58 3.43 -6.41
CA ASP A 269 17.07 2.07 -6.47
C ASP A 269 17.01 1.45 -5.07
N TYR A 270 15.91 0.76 -4.80
CA TYR A 270 15.69 0.04 -3.55
C TYR A 270 16.59 -1.18 -3.40
N ARG A 271 17.41 -1.51 -4.41
CA ARG A 271 18.38 -2.61 -4.38
C ARG A 271 17.74 -3.91 -3.88
N TYR A 272 16.60 -4.28 -4.45
CA TYR A 272 15.89 -5.48 -4.03
C TYR A 272 16.75 -6.74 -4.18
N PHE A 273 16.75 -7.59 -3.16
CA PHE A 273 17.30 -8.95 -3.23
C PHE A 273 16.58 -9.85 -2.21
N PRO A 274 16.52 -11.18 -2.43
CA PRO A 274 15.96 -12.13 -1.47
C PRO A 274 16.59 -11.98 -0.09
N ASP A 275 15.76 -11.95 0.96
CA ASP A 275 16.26 -11.85 2.33
C ASP A 275 17.00 -13.15 2.72
N PRO A 276 18.32 -13.12 2.97
CA PRO A 276 19.08 -14.33 3.26
C PRO A 276 18.74 -14.96 4.62
N ASP A 277 18.09 -14.20 5.52
CA ASP A 277 17.70 -14.69 6.85
C ASP A 277 16.35 -15.43 6.82
N LEU A 278 15.62 -15.35 5.70
CA LEU A 278 14.34 -16.03 5.50
C LEU A 278 14.43 -16.98 4.30
N LEU A 279 14.21 -18.27 4.57
CA LEU A 279 14.08 -19.24 3.50
C LEU A 279 12.86 -18.93 2.62
N PRO A 280 12.87 -19.33 1.33
CA PRO A 280 11.67 -19.31 0.50
C PRO A 280 10.51 -19.99 1.23
N MET A 281 9.35 -19.34 1.20
CA MET A 281 8.13 -19.88 1.79
C MET A 281 7.50 -20.85 0.80
N GLU A 282 7.28 -22.09 1.24
CA GLU A 282 6.62 -23.14 0.47
C GLU A 282 5.26 -23.45 1.10
N LEU A 283 4.20 -23.40 0.30
CA LEU A 283 2.83 -23.74 0.69
C LEU A 283 2.44 -25.07 0.03
N GLU A 284 1.98 -26.01 0.85
CA GLU A 284 1.41 -27.27 0.39
C GLU A 284 -0.08 -27.11 0.08
N ASP A 285 -0.63 -27.92 -0.82
CA ASP A 285 -2.06 -27.88 -1.17
C ASP A 285 -3.00 -28.12 0.03
N ALA A 286 -2.50 -28.71 1.12
CA ALA A 286 -3.26 -28.98 2.33
C ALA A 286 -3.38 -27.77 3.29
N PHE A 287 -2.60 -26.71 3.07
CA PHE A 287 -2.59 -25.49 3.88
C PHE A 287 -3.81 -24.60 3.61
#